data_AF-A0A4Q3F982-F1
#
_entry.id   AF-A0A4Q3F982-F1
#
_cell.length_a   1.000
_cell.length_b   1.000
_cell.length_c   1.000
_cell.angle_alpha   90.00
_cell.angle_beta   90.00
_cell.angle_gamma   90.00
#
_symmetry.space_group_name_H-M   'P 1'
#
loop_
_entity.id
_entity.type
_entity.pdbx_description
1 polymer ?
#
loop_
_entity_poly.entity_id
_entity_poly.type
_entity_poly.pdbx_seq_one_letter_code
_entity_poly.pdbx_strand_id
1 'polypeptide(L)'
;MLRVDSSKPCKIIYAICKHEYFSFLIEPHVVQLNPNGEYSLTHQRLFTNTAEEFADCLDDTDRKLIKILQETEQSHIIVKHYKKPIRPVEFFSKIYTEDLYETIRPKIEKKLAEALALLPGKELCVMSREGYPAERIVKLADEPATVLFHFRRNETETRYYPTIKYKGQRIEFMYKGADIICNQPAYLLLEDVLYYFEKDIEGKKLLPFLERRYISIPKSSEKTYYEKFVAPLIEKYPVYAQGFEIISERFNAEAILKPVYAEGGVSQIQLLFRYGQSVFAYGDGRQVSVRIENVNDQYCFYRIKRSIAWEKKKF
;
A
#
# COMPACT_ATOMS: atom_id res chain seq x y z
N MET A 1 19.30 25.07 -19.52
CA MET A 1 18.17 24.76 -18.63
C MET A 1 18.00 25.96 -17.72
N LEU A 2 16.80 26.56 -17.66
CA LEU A 2 16.54 27.70 -16.78
C LEU A 2 16.57 27.20 -15.32
N ARG A 3 17.39 27.84 -14.49
CA ARG A 3 17.50 27.54 -13.04
C ARG A 3 16.49 28.40 -12.30
N VAL A 4 15.90 27.86 -11.23
CA VAL A 4 15.01 28.64 -10.35
C VAL A 4 15.84 29.67 -9.59
N ASP A 5 15.35 30.90 -9.53
CA ASP A 5 15.98 32.01 -8.84
C ASP A 5 15.40 32.10 -7.42
N SER A 6 16.19 31.70 -6.41
CA SER A 6 15.74 31.67 -5.02
C SER A 6 15.44 33.05 -4.43
N SER A 7 15.93 34.13 -5.07
CA SER A 7 15.60 35.51 -4.67
C SER A 7 14.20 35.96 -5.12
N LYS A 8 13.54 35.17 -5.97
CA LYS A 8 12.20 35.45 -6.51
C LYS A 8 11.16 34.49 -5.94
N PRO A 9 9.86 34.85 -5.96
CA PRO A 9 8.79 33.97 -5.47
C PRO A 9 8.83 32.58 -6.12
N CYS A 10 9.05 31.56 -5.31
CA CYS A 10 9.07 30.16 -5.70
C CYS A 10 8.34 29.31 -4.66
N LYS A 11 7.96 28.10 -5.04
CA LYS A 11 7.23 27.18 -4.16
C LYS A 11 7.71 25.75 -4.35
N ILE A 12 7.86 25.02 -3.25
CA ILE A 12 8.08 23.57 -3.30
C ILE A 12 6.77 22.84 -3.60
N ILE A 13 6.86 21.85 -4.49
CA ILE A 13 5.81 20.89 -4.79
C ILE A 13 6.39 19.47 -4.79
N TYR A 14 5.52 18.49 -4.64
CA TYR A 14 5.86 17.06 -4.72
C TYR A 14 5.18 16.48 -5.95
N ALA A 15 5.97 15.93 -6.88
CA ALA A 15 5.46 15.45 -8.15
C ALA A 15 5.45 13.92 -8.17
N ILE A 16 4.28 13.32 -8.36
CA ILE A 16 4.13 11.91 -8.69
C ILE A 16 4.63 11.71 -10.11
N CYS A 17 5.65 10.89 -10.29
CA CYS A 17 6.23 10.57 -11.59
C CYS A 17 6.22 9.07 -11.85
N LYS A 18 6.13 8.69 -13.13
CA LYS A 18 6.24 7.30 -13.57
C LYS A 18 7.67 7.03 -14.04
N HIS A 19 8.45 6.33 -13.22
CA HIS A 19 9.80 5.89 -13.57
C HIS A 19 9.74 4.57 -14.33
N GLU A 20 10.55 4.46 -15.39
CA GLU A 20 10.56 3.29 -16.30
C GLU A 20 10.79 1.97 -15.55
N TYR A 21 11.76 1.95 -14.62
CA TYR A 21 12.15 0.72 -13.88
C TYR A 21 11.62 0.60 -12.46
N PHE A 22 11.21 1.71 -11.85
CA PHE A 22 10.82 1.75 -10.44
C PHE A 22 9.32 1.94 -10.25
N SER A 23 8.53 1.98 -11.33
CA SER A 23 7.11 2.34 -11.29
C SER A 23 6.93 3.78 -10.76
N PHE A 24 5.87 4.05 -10.00
CA PHE A 24 5.63 5.38 -9.45
C PHE A 24 6.62 5.75 -8.34
N LEU A 25 7.08 7.00 -8.40
CA LEU A 25 7.90 7.70 -7.41
C LEU A 25 7.29 9.06 -7.09
N ILE A 26 7.81 9.72 -6.05
CA ILE A 26 7.48 11.11 -5.71
C ILE A 26 8.78 11.91 -5.68
N GLU A 27 8.80 13.05 -6.36
CA GLU A 27 9.97 13.91 -6.46
C GLU A 27 9.70 15.30 -5.89
N PRO A 28 10.56 15.83 -5.00
CA PRO A 28 10.46 17.21 -4.56
C PRO A 28 11.01 18.14 -5.66
N HIS A 29 10.22 19.10 -6.09
CA HIS A 29 10.61 20.13 -7.05
C HIS A 29 10.33 21.51 -6.47
N VAL A 30 11.22 22.46 -6.73
CA VAL A 30 10.90 23.88 -6.55
C VAL A 30 10.56 24.47 -7.91
N VAL A 31 9.48 25.25 -7.96
CA VAL A 31 8.95 25.87 -9.18
C VAL A 31 8.91 27.38 -8.98
N GLN A 32 9.43 28.12 -9.97
CA GLN A 32 9.32 29.58 -9.98
C GLN A 32 7.87 29.98 -10.23
N LEU A 33 7.35 30.95 -9.47
CA LEU A 33 6.02 31.50 -9.66
C LEU A 33 6.03 32.62 -10.69
N ASN A 34 5.01 32.65 -11.54
CA ASN A 34 4.70 33.79 -12.40
C ASN A 34 4.17 34.97 -11.57
N PRO A 35 4.14 36.20 -12.10
CA PRO A 35 3.59 37.36 -11.39
C PRO A 35 2.14 37.20 -10.93
N ASN A 36 1.36 36.33 -11.59
CA ASN A 36 -0.02 36.00 -11.21
C ASN A 36 -0.13 34.90 -10.14
N GLY A 37 1.00 34.35 -9.66
CA GLY A 37 1.07 33.29 -8.66
C GLY A 37 0.98 31.86 -9.21
N GLU A 38 0.82 31.69 -10.52
CA GLU A 38 0.79 30.35 -11.15
C GLU A 38 2.20 29.75 -11.29
N TYR A 39 2.25 28.42 -11.40
CA TYR A 39 3.49 27.69 -11.67
C TYR A 39 4.03 28.01 -13.06
N SER A 40 5.29 28.46 -13.14
CA SER A 40 5.98 28.62 -14.41
C SER A 40 6.63 27.30 -14.87
N LEU A 41 7.13 27.30 -16.12
CA LEU A 41 7.91 26.17 -16.64
C LEU A 41 9.33 26.09 -16.05
N THR A 42 9.79 27.10 -15.30
CA THR A 42 11.10 27.09 -14.66
C THR A 42 11.01 26.35 -13.33
N HIS A 43 11.61 25.16 -13.30
CA HIS A 43 11.57 24.28 -12.14
C HIS A 43 12.89 23.53 -12.00
N GLN A 44 13.15 23.01 -10.80
CA GLN A 44 14.28 22.13 -10.54
C GLN A 44 13.95 21.14 -9.44
N ARG A 45 14.44 19.91 -9.60
CA ARG A 45 14.38 18.90 -8.55
C ARG A 45 15.28 19.27 -7.39
N LEU A 46 14.79 19.11 -6.16
CA LEU A 46 15.55 19.39 -4.95
C LEU A 46 16.18 18.12 -4.38
N PHE A 47 17.37 18.30 -3.80
CA PHE A 47 18.11 17.29 -3.07
C PHE A 47 18.62 17.90 -1.76
N THR A 48 19.01 17.07 -0.80
CA THR A 48 19.45 17.56 0.53
C THR A 48 20.60 18.56 0.42
N ASN A 49 21.50 18.40 -0.56
CA ASN A 49 22.64 19.28 -0.78
C ASN A 49 22.30 20.60 -1.52
N THR A 50 21.14 20.69 -2.18
CA THR A 50 20.70 21.89 -2.91
C THR A 50 19.51 22.59 -2.25
N ALA A 51 18.83 21.94 -1.30
CA ALA A 51 17.62 22.45 -0.66
C ALA A 51 17.84 23.76 0.10
N GLU A 52 19.00 23.94 0.75
CA GLU A 52 19.26 25.13 1.58
C GLU A 52 19.37 26.44 0.77
N GLU A 53 19.58 26.36 -0.55
CA GLU A 53 19.46 27.54 -1.43
C GLU A 53 18.02 28.12 -1.43
N PHE A 54 17.03 27.30 -1.07
CA PHE A 54 15.60 27.63 -1.07
C PHE A 54 15.03 27.62 0.35
N ALA A 55 15.85 27.81 1.38
CA ALA A 55 15.45 27.70 2.79
C ALA A 55 14.19 28.53 3.13
N ASP A 56 14.01 29.68 2.49
CA ASP A 56 12.86 30.59 2.70
C ASP A 56 11.52 30.00 2.26
N CYS A 57 11.52 29.02 1.33
CA CYS A 57 10.31 28.34 0.86
C CYS A 57 10.15 26.91 1.43
N LEU A 58 10.96 26.53 2.42
CA LEU A 58 11.00 25.18 2.98
C LEU A 58 10.78 25.20 4.50
N ASP A 59 9.90 24.33 4.98
CA ASP A 59 9.78 24.03 6.41
C ASP A 59 10.52 22.75 6.82
N ASP A 60 10.42 22.37 8.09
CA ASP A 60 11.06 21.15 8.62
C ASP A 60 10.50 19.86 8.02
N THR A 61 9.22 19.87 7.66
CA THR A 61 8.58 18.73 6.99
C THR A 61 9.14 18.59 5.57
N ASP A 62 9.36 19.71 4.88
CA ASP A 62 9.95 19.70 3.55
C ASP A 62 11.36 19.13 3.55
N ARG A 63 12.19 19.54 4.52
CA ARG A 63 13.56 19.00 4.71
C ARG A 63 13.55 17.49 4.97
N LYS A 64 12.60 17.01 5.79
CA LYS A 64 12.42 15.56 6.04
C LYS A 64 11.99 14.83 4.77
N LEU A 65 11.01 15.36 4.04
CA LEU A 65 10.50 14.79 2.80
C LEU A 65 11.61 14.70 1.73
N ILE A 66 12.38 15.77 1.53
CA ILE A 66 13.51 15.79 0.59
C ILE A 66 14.51 14.69 0.92
N LYS A 67 14.86 14.54 2.21
CA LYS A 67 15.79 13.49 2.66
C LYS A 67 15.25 12.08 2.39
N ILE A 68 13.98 11.82 2.68
CA ILE A 68 13.32 10.52 2.45
C ILE A 68 13.26 10.20 0.95
N LEU A 69 12.79 11.16 0.13
CA LEU A 69 12.59 10.97 -1.30
C LEU A 69 13.91 10.86 -2.07
N GLN A 70 14.99 11.47 -1.56
CA GLN A 70 16.33 11.27 -2.11
C GLN A 70 16.79 9.80 -2.02
N GLU A 71 16.35 9.04 -1.01
CA GLU A 71 16.66 7.60 -0.92
C GLU A 71 15.99 6.77 -2.02
N THR A 72 14.98 7.32 -2.69
CA THR A 72 14.25 6.68 -3.81
C THR A 72 14.78 7.11 -5.19
N GLU A 73 15.74 8.03 -5.24
CA GLU A 73 16.31 8.49 -6.50
C GLU A 73 17.24 7.44 -7.11
N GLN A 74 17.26 7.37 -8.45
CA GLN A 74 17.97 6.33 -9.19
C GLN A 74 19.46 6.24 -8.85
N SER A 75 20.17 7.36 -8.77
CA SER A 75 21.60 7.41 -8.45
C SER A 75 21.85 6.94 -7.02
N HIS A 76 21.00 7.33 -6.07
CA HIS A 76 21.06 6.81 -4.70
C HIS A 76 20.88 5.29 -4.67
N ILE A 77 19.88 4.75 -5.38
CA ILE A 77 19.61 3.31 -5.45
C ILE A 77 20.80 2.56 -6.09
N ILE A 78 21.31 3.07 -7.21
CA ILE A 78 22.45 2.48 -7.92
C ILE A 78 23.68 2.42 -6.99
N VAL A 79 24.01 3.52 -6.32
CA VAL A 79 25.15 3.56 -5.39
C VAL A 79 24.96 2.57 -4.24
N LYS A 80 23.75 2.49 -3.68
CA LYS A 80 23.44 1.60 -2.55
C LYS A 80 23.54 0.11 -2.91
N HIS A 81 23.13 -0.27 -4.12
CA HIS A 81 23.00 -1.67 -4.53
C HIS A 81 24.16 -2.19 -5.39
N TYR A 82 24.72 -1.36 -6.27
CA TYR A 82 25.83 -1.75 -7.16
C TYR A 82 27.21 -1.36 -6.60
N LYS A 83 27.27 -0.30 -5.77
CA LYS A 83 28.48 0.19 -5.08
C LYS A 83 29.67 0.56 -5.98
N LYS A 84 29.49 0.58 -7.30
CA LYS A 84 30.50 0.99 -8.29
C LYS A 84 29.93 2.08 -9.19
N PRO A 85 30.76 2.97 -9.75
CA PRO A 85 30.31 3.92 -10.76
C PRO A 85 29.77 3.18 -11.98
N ILE A 86 28.56 3.50 -12.38
CA ILE A 86 27.90 2.96 -13.58
C ILE A 86 26.91 3.99 -14.09
N ARG A 87 26.72 4.07 -15.42
CA ARG A 87 25.68 4.93 -15.99
C ARG A 87 24.31 4.29 -15.74
N PRO A 88 23.25 5.05 -15.40
CA PRO A 88 21.92 4.50 -15.14
C PRO A 88 21.42 3.56 -16.24
N VAL A 89 21.56 3.96 -17.51
CA VAL A 89 21.17 3.14 -18.68
C VAL A 89 21.87 1.78 -18.67
N GLU A 90 23.16 1.73 -18.32
CA GLU A 90 23.91 0.47 -18.28
C GLU A 90 23.51 -0.39 -17.07
N PHE A 91 23.29 0.23 -15.91
CA PHE A 91 22.79 -0.48 -14.73
C PHE A 91 21.45 -1.15 -15.02
N PHE A 92 20.49 -0.40 -15.55
CA PHE A 92 19.16 -0.93 -15.80
C PHE A 92 19.11 -1.97 -16.92
N SER A 93 19.91 -1.81 -17.97
CA SER A 93 19.92 -2.76 -19.09
C SER A 93 20.69 -4.06 -18.80
N LYS A 94 21.73 -4.04 -17.95
CA LYS A 94 22.62 -5.20 -17.75
C LYS A 94 22.57 -5.82 -16.35
N ILE A 95 22.21 -5.05 -15.33
CA ILE A 95 22.35 -5.45 -13.92
C ILE A 95 21.00 -5.56 -13.22
N TYR A 96 20.02 -4.73 -13.61
CA TYR A 96 18.70 -4.69 -12.97
C TYR A 96 17.81 -5.84 -13.43
N THR A 97 17.90 -6.96 -12.72
CA THR A 97 17.09 -8.17 -12.94
C THR A 97 15.80 -8.15 -12.10
N GLU A 98 14.90 -9.10 -12.37
CA GLU A 98 13.67 -9.31 -11.59
C GLU A 98 13.97 -9.55 -10.09
N ASP A 99 15.00 -10.34 -9.77
CA ASP A 99 15.41 -10.58 -8.37
C ASP A 99 15.84 -9.28 -7.67
N LEU A 100 16.51 -8.39 -8.40
CA LEU A 100 16.93 -7.10 -7.88
C LEU A 100 15.72 -6.16 -7.73
N TYR A 101 14.77 -6.21 -8.66
CA TYR A 101 13.49 -5.50 -8.55
C TYR A 101 12.73 -5.92 -7.28
N GLU A 102 12.54 -7.22 -7.05
CA GLU A 102 11.84 -7.75 -5.87
C GLU A 102 12.57 -7.41 -4.55
N THR A 103 13.90 -7.17 -4.62
CA THR A 103 14.69 -6.71 -3.46
C THR A 103 14.63 -5.20 -3.23
N ILE A 104 14.57 -4.40 -4.29
CA ILE A 104 14.63 -2.93 -4.24
C ILE A 104 13.25 -2.32 -4.08
N ARG A 105 12.24 -2.81 -4.80
CA ARG A 105 10.90 -2.22 -4.82
C ARG A 105 10.27 -2.11 -3.42
N PRO A 106 10.34 -3.13 -2.53
CA PRO A 106 9.81 -2.98 -1.17
C PRO A 106 10.49 -1.87 -0.35
N LYS A 107 11.78 -1.60 -0.60
CA LYS A 107 12.52 -0.52 0.08
C LYS A 107 12.07 0.85 -0.42
N ILE A 108 11.83 0.98 -1.73
CA ILE A 108 11.24 2.18 -2.33
C ILE A 108 9.84 2.40 -1.76
N GLU A 109 9.00 1.37 -1.73
CA GLU A 109 7.62 1.47 -1.22
C GLU A 109 7.57 1.89 0.24
N LYS A 110 8.47 1.36 1.07
CA LYS A 110 8.62 1.81 2.46
C LYS A 110 8.90 3.32 2.55
N LYS A 111 9.80 3.84 1.70
CA LYS A 111 10.14 5.27 1.67
C LYS A 111 9.00 6.12 1.12
N LEU A 112 8.28 5.63 0.11
CA LEU A 112 7.08 6.28 -0.40
C LEU A 112 5.98 6.33 0.68
N ALA A 113 5.78 5.25 1.44
CA ALA A 113 4.82 5.22 2.54
C ALA A 113 5.20 6.22 3.65
N GLU A 114 6.48 6.27 4.03
CA GLU A 114 7.02 7.28 4.97
C GLU A 114 6.76 8.71 4.47
N ALA A 115 6.99 8.98 3.18
CA ALA A 115 6.75 10.30 2.58
C ALA A 115 5.26 10.64 2.49
N LEU A 116 4.41 9.71 2.03
CA LEU A 116 2.96 9.89 1.89
C LEU A 116 2.28 10.23 3.22
N ALA A 117 2.77 9.68 4.33
CA ALA A 117 2.30 10.02 5.67
C ALA A 117 2.63 11.48 6.09
N LEU A 118 3.65 12.09 5.49
CA LEU A 118 4.11 13.46 5.77
C LEU A 118 3.60 14.49 4.74
N LEU A 119 3.02 14.04 3.63
CA LEU A 119 2.48 14.91 2.59
C LEU A 119 1.16 15.67 2.91
N PRO A 120 0.35 15.33 3.93
CA PRO A 120 -0.82 16.15 4.25
C PRO A 120 -0.45 17.63 4.47
N GLY A 121 -1.13 18.53 3.75
CA GLY A 121 -0.86 19.98 3.78
C GLY A 121 0.24 20.46 2.84
N LYS A 122 0.89 19.55 2.09
CA LYS A 122 1.85 19.87 1.03
C LYS A 122 1.21 19.85 -0.35
N GLU A 123 1.78 20.59 -1.28
CA GLU A 123 1.30 20.60 -2.67
C GLU A 123 1.77 19.34 -3.40
N LEU A 124 0.83 18.50 -3.81
CA LEU A 124 1.08 17.28 -4.56
C LEU A 124 0.57 17.45 -5.99
N CYS A 125 1.38 17.06 -6.97
CA CYS A 125 1.07 17.18 -8.38
C CYS A 125 1.37 15.86 -9.11
N VAL A 126 0.83 15.70 -10.32
CA VAL A 126 1.30 14.71 -11.30
C VAL A 126 2.29 15.38 -12.24
N MET A 127 3.37 14.67 -12.54
CA MET A 127 4.36 15.08 -13.52
C MET A 127 3.93 14.70 -14.94
N SER A 128 4.12 15.60 -15.89
CA SER A 128 3.85 15.32 -17.31
C SER A 128 4.84 14.32 -17.89
N ARG A 129 4.50 13.77 -19.06
CA ARG A 129 5.41 12.90 -19.83
C ARG A 129 6.70 13.60 -20.23
N GLU A 130 6.65 14.92 -20.42
CA GLU A 130 7.81 15.77 -20.77
C GLU A 130 8.62 16.19 -19.53
N GLY A 131 8.23 15.73 -18.33
CA GLY A 131 8.94 16.00 -17.08
C GLY A 131 8.53 17.29 -16.36
N TYR A 132 7.45 17.96 -16.77
CA TYR A 132 6.95 19.13 -16.04
C TYR A 132 6.25 18.70 -14.73
N PRO A 133 6.73 19.11 -13.54
CA PRO A 133 6.31 18.54 -12.26
C PRO A 133 4.93 19.01 -11.77
N ALA A 134 4.35 20.05 -12.39
CA ALA A 134 3.10 20.67 -11.96
C ALA A 134 1.99 20.58 -13.02
N GLU A 135 1.89 19.46 -13.74
CA GLU A 135 0.89 19.29 -14.80
C GLU A 135 -0.54 19.33 -14.24
N ARG A 136 -0.74 18.65 -13.11
CA ARG A 136 -2.07 18.48 -12.51
C ARG A 136 -1.97 18.40 -11.00
N ILE A 137 -2.70 19.25 -10.30
CA ILE A 137 -2.74 19.25 -8.83
C ILE A 137 -3.55 18.04 -8.34
N VAL A 138 -3.03 17.36 -7.33
CA VAL A 138 -3.62 16.18 -6.70
C VAL A 138 -4.06 16.54 -5.29
N LYS A 139 -5.33 16.27 -5.00
CA LYS A 139 -5.89 16.38 -3.67
C LYS A 139 -5.72 15.06 -2.93
N LEU A 140 -5.12 15.09 -1.76
CA LEU A 140 -5.18 13.95 -0.85
C LEU A 140 -6.63 13.80 -0.36
N ALA A 141 -7.13 12.58 -0.28
CA ALA A 141 -8.41 12.32 0.37
C ALA A 141 -8.39 12.84 1.82
N ASP A 142 -9.51 13.34 2.33
CA ASP A 142 -9.57 13.89 3.70
C ASP A 142 -9.83 12.81 4.76
N GLU A 143 -10.37 11.67 4.31
CA GLU A 143 -10.71 10.52 5.14
C GLU A 143 -10.35 9.22 4.39
N PRO A 144 -10.09 8.12 5.11
CA PRO A 144 -9.78 6.85 4.46
C PRO A 144 -10.99 6.30 3.69
N ALA A 145 -10.72 5.76 2.51
CA ALA A 145 -11.67 4.95 1.76
C ALA A 145 -11.80 3.53 2.38
N THR A 146 -12.93 2.90 2.12
CA THR A 146 -13.21 1.52 2.54
C THR A 146 -13.26 0.59 1.35
N VAL A 147 -12.81 -0.64 1.53
CA VAL A 147 -12.86 -1.70 0.53
C VAL A 147 -13.72 -2.85 1.03
N LEU A 148 -14.65 -3.28 0.18
CA LEU A 148 -15.45 -4.48 0.37
C LEU A 148 -15.15 -5.44 -0.77
N PHE A 149 -14.72 -6.65 -0.45
CA PHE A 149 -14.49 -7.71 -1.43
C PHE A 149 -15.75 -8.55 -1.61
N HIS A 150 -16.13 -8.81 -2.86
CA HIS A 150 -17.32 -9.57 -3.22
C HIS A 150 -16.91 -10.89 -3.84
N PHE A 151 -17.56 -11.96 -3.40
CA PHE A 151 -17.53 -13.27 -4.05
C PHE A 151 -18.93 -13.69 -4.46
N ARG A 152 -19.10 -14.07 -5.72
CA ARG A 152 -20.36 -14.62 -6.25
C ARG A 152 -20.08 -15.96 -6.90
N ARG A 153 -20.45 -17.03 -6.21
CA ARG A 153 -20.33 -18.40 -6.66
C ARG A 153 -21.59 -18.85 -7.39
N ASN A 154 -21.42 -19.53 -8.53
CA ASN A 154 -22.47 -20.24 -9.24
C ASN A 154 -22.00 -21.66 -9.57
N GLU A 155 -22.72 -22.38 -10.43
CA GLU A 155 -22.42 -23.78 -10.77
C GLU A 155 -21.08 -23.97 -11.51
N THR A 156 -20.57 -22.93 -12.18
CA THR A 156 -19.40 -23.01 -13.07
C THR A 156 -18.16 -22.30 -12.52
N GLU A 157 -18.35 -21.16 -11.85
CA GLU A 157 -17.27 -20.30 -11.38
C GLU A 157 -17.62 -19.54 -10.09
N THR A 158 -16.58 -19.07 -9.41
CA THR A 158 -16.67 -17.99 -8.43
C THR A 158 -16.13 -16.70 -9.04
N ARG A 159 -16.94 -15.63 -9.05
CA ARG A 159 -16.51 -14.28 -9.44
C ARG A 159 -16.03 -13.51 -8.22
N TYR A 160 -14.84 -12.94 -8.29
CA TYR A 160 -14.22 -12.13 -7.24
C TYR A 160 -13.98 -10.70 -7.73
N TYR A 161 -14.39 -9.68 -6.97
CA TYR A 161 -14.12 -8.28 -7.27
C TYR A 161 -14.22 -7.38 -6.02
N PRO A 162 -13.46 -6.27 -5.94
CA PRO A 162 -13.59 -5.28 -4.88
C PRO A 162 -14.58 -4.16 -5.28
N THR A 163 -15.14 -3.50 -4.27
CA THR A 163 -15.78 -2.19 -4.40
C THR A 163 -15.17 -1.24 -3.40
N ILE A 164 -14.96 0.01 -3.81
CA ILE A 164 -14.39 1.06 -2.97
C ILE A 164 -15.45 2.11 -2.65
N LYS A 165 -15.51 2.56 -1.40
CA LYS A 165 -16.33 3.71 -0.99
C LYS A 165 -15.48 4.80 -0.35
N TYR A 166 -15.79 6.05 -0.67
CA TYR A 166 -15.23 7.25 -0.06
C TYR A 166 -16.38 8.18 0.32
N LYS A 167 -16.40 8.72 1.56
CA LYS A 167 -17.51 9.56 2.07
C LYS A 167 -18.89 8.90 1.90
N GLY A 168 -18.94 7.58 2.12
CA GLY A 168 -20.13 6.75 1.96
C GLY A 168 -20.55 6.45 0.51
N GLN A 169 -19.95 7.13 -0.48
CA GLN A 169 -20.28 6.97 -1.89
C GLN A 169 -19.33 5.97 -2.56
N ARG A 170 -19.88 5.15 -3.46
CA ARG A 170 -19.07 4.22 -4.25
C ARG A 170 -18.29 5.00 -5.30
N ILE A 171 -16.98 4.76 -5.38
CA ILE A 171 -16.15 5.30 -6.46
C ILE A 171 -15.98 4.27 -7.57
N GLU A 172 -16.16 4.70 -8.81
CA GLU A 172 -15.90 3.88 -10.00
C GLU A 172 -14.46 4.12 -10.44
N PHE A 173 -13.57 3.15 -10.19
CA PHE A 173 -12.15 3.24 -10.50
C PHE A 173 -11.73 2.38 -11.71
N MET A 174 -12.58 1.44 -12.12
CA MET A 174 -12.31 0.51 -13.22
C MET A 174 -12.38 1.23 -14.56
N TYR A 175 -11.37 1.07 -15.42
CA TYR A 175 -11.26 1.72 -16.73
C TYR A 175 -11.31 3.25 -16.67
N LYS A 176 -10.85 3.83 -15.55
CA LYS A 176 -10.83 5.28 -15.30
C LYS A 176 -9.42 5.85 -15.21
N GLY A 177 -8.42 5.10 -15.69
CA GLY A 177 -7.02 5.53 -15.61
C GLY A 177 -6.54 5.69 -14.17
N ALA A 178 -7.02 4.83 -13.28
CA ALA A 178 -6.56 4.82 -11.90
C ALA A 178 -5.18 4.17 -11.81
N ASP A 179 -4.36 4.63 -10.87
CA ASP A 179 -2.98 4.16 -10.68
C ASP A 179 -2.70 3.86 -9.20
N ILE A 180 -1.99 2.76 -8.93
CA ILE A 180 -1.51 2.43 -7.59
C ILE A 180 -0.13 3.07 -7.39
N ILE A 181 -0.09 4.14 -6.60
CA ILE A 181 1.13 4.92 -6.35
C ILE A 181 2.05 4.22 -5.34
N CYS A 182 1.46 3.62 -4.30
CA CYS A 182 2.16 2.78 -3.33
C CYS A 182 1.33 1.52 -3.07
N ASN A 183 1.98 0.36 -2.89
CA ASN A 183 1.28 -0.90 -2.62
C ASN A 183 1.07 -1.16 -1.13
N GLN A 184 1.92 -0.65 -0.24
CA GLN A 184 1.81 -0.94 1.19
C GLN A 184 2.21 0.26 2.06
N PRO A 185 1.22 0.98 2.64
CA PRO A 185 -0.23 0.83 2.41
C PRO A 185 -0.61 1.26 0.98
N ALA A 186 -1.75 0.77 0.49
CA ALA A 186 -2.24 1.18 -0.83
C ALA A 186 -2.56 2.68 -0.88
N TYR A 187 -2.04 3.34 -1.91
CA TYR A 187 -2.46 4.67 -2.33
C TYR A 187 -2.93 4.59 -3.78
N LEU A 188 -4.20 4.93 -4.02
CA LEU A 188 -4.84 4.88 -5.33
C LEU A 188 -5.06 6.30 -5.85
N LEU A 189 -4.36 6.67 -6.92
CA LEU A 189 -4.65 7.90 -7.65
C LEU A 189 -5.79 7.61 -8.63
N LEU A 190 -6.89 8.35 -8.51
CA LEU A 190 -8.01 8.29 -9.45
C LEU A 190 -8.42 9.73 -9.75
N GLU A 191 -8.31 10.10 -11.02
CA GLU A 191 -8.45 11.49 -11.44
C GLU A 191 -7.51 12.38 -10.59
N ASP A 192 -8.01 13.49 -10.04
CA ASP A 192 -7.28 14.45 -9.21
C ASP A 192 -7.24 14.09 -7.71
N VAL A 193 -7.64 12.87 -7.32
CA VAL A 193 -7.71 12.49 -5.91
C VAL A 193 -6.82 11.29 -5.62
N LEU A 194 -5.97 11.43 -4.59
CA LEU A 194 -5.16 10.35 -4.05
C LEU A 194 -5.85 9.76 -2.81
N TYR A 195 -6.39 8.56 -2.96
CA TYR A 195 -7.09 7.83 -1.92
C TYR A 195 -6.14 6.96 -1.10
N TYR A 196 -6.33 6.96 0.22
CA TYR A 196 -5.78 5.98 1.16
C TYR A 196 -6.91 5.21 1.83
N PHE A 197 -6.61 4.13 2.55
CA PHE A 197 -7.64 3.19 3.04
C PHE A 197 -7.58 2.96 4.56
N GLU A 198 -8.71 2.64 5.18
CA GLU A 198 -8.82 2.42 6.64
C GLU A 198 -7.97 1.26 7.15
N LYS A 199 -7.81 0.26 6.29
CA LYS A 199 -6.99 -0.92 6.54
C LYS A 199 -5.76 -0.83 5.66
N ASP A 200 -4.67 -1.44 6.13
CA ASP A 200 -3.42 -1.60 5.38
C ASP A 200 -3.61 -2.61 4.22
N ILE A 201 -4.50 -2.25 3.29
CA ILE A 201 -4.79 -3.03 2.09
C ILE A 201 -3.58 -2.99 1.17
N GLU A 202 -3.21 -4.15 0.66
CA GLU A 202 -2.14 -4.26 -0.31
C GLU A 202 -2.66 -3.83 -1.70
N GLY A 203 -2.04 -2.83 -2.33
CA GLY A 203 -2.43 -2.29 -3.64
C GLY A 203 -2.50 -3.35 -4.74
N LYS A 204 -1.66 -4.40 -4.63
CA LYS A 204 -1.69 -5.60 -5.50
C LYS A 204 -3.06 -6.31 -5.52
N LYS A 205 -3.91 -6.13 -4.51
CA LYS A 205 -5.28 -6.68 -4.50
C LYS A 205 -6.27 -5.87 -5.32
N LEU A 206 -5.98 -4.59 -5.58
CA LEU A 206 -6.80 -3.69 -6.39
C LEU A 206 -6.31 -3.62 -7.84
N LEU A 207 -5.00 -3.77 -8.05
CA LEU A 207 -4.33 -3.64 -9.35
C LEU A 207 -5.00 -4.44 -10.49
N PRO A 208 -5.43 -5.70 -10.32
CA PRO A 208 -6.09 -6.44 -11.41
C PRO A 208 -7.41 -5.80 -11.86
N PHE A 209 -8.07 -5.06 -10.96
CA PHE A 209 -9.40 -4.52 -11.16
C PHE A 209 -9.40 -3.12 -11.77
N LEU A 210 -8.24 -2.47 -11.89
CA LEU A 210 -8.15 -1.20 -12.62
C LEU A 210 -8.58 -1.40 -14.09
N GLU A 211 -8.31 -2.58 -14.65
CA GLU A 211 -8.60 -2.92 -16.05
C GLU A 211 -9.47 -4.19 -16.20
N ARG A 212 -10.07 -4.69 -15.12
CA ARG A 212 -10.94 -5.89 -15.14
C ARG A 212 -12.10 -5.75 -14.16
N ARG A 213 -13.30 -6.14 -14.59
CA ARG A 213 -14.51 -6.09 -13.73
C ARG A 213 -14.49 -7.10 -12.59
N TYR A 214 -13.97 -8.30 -12.86
CA TYR A 214 -13.86 -9.38 -11.88
C TYR A 214 -12.79 -10.38 -12.31
N ILE A 215 -12.35 -11.20 -11.36
CA ILE A 215 -11.55 -12.41 -11.61
C ILE A 215 -12.52 -13.59 -11.56
N SER A 216 -12.45 -14.47 -12.57
CA SER A 216 -13.17 -15.75 -12.57
C SER A 216 -12.27 -16.83 -12.00
N ILE A 217 -12.81 -17.59 -11.03
CA ILE A 217 -12.16 -18.75 -10.43
C ILE A 217 -12.96 -19.98 -10.85
N PRO A 218 -12.40 -20.87 -11.69
CA PRO A 218 -13.10 -22.08 -12.12
C PRO A 218 -13.26 -23.06 -10.96
N LYS A 219 -14.36 -23.83 -10.99
CA LYS A 219 -14.71 -24.82 -9.95
C LYS A 219 -13.58 -25.80 -9.63
N SER A 220 -12.77 -26.18 -10.61
CA SER A 220 -11.61 -27.08 -10.43
C SER A 220 -10.53 -26.53 -9.49
N SER A 221 -10.43 -25.20 -9.36
CA SER A 221 -9.44 -24.51 -8.52
C SER A 221 -10.04 -23.90 -7.25
N GLU A 222 -11.36 -24.02 -7.07
CA GLU A 222 -12.13 -23.33 -6.04
C GLU A 222 -11.64 -23.66 -4.63
N LYS A 223 -11.50 -24.96 -4.31
CA LYS A 223 -11.01 -25.41 -2.99
C LYS A 223 -9.68 -24.75 -2.61
N THR A 224 -8.67 -24.88 -3.49
CA THR A 224 -7.35 -24.31 -3.27
C THR A 224 -7.40 -22.80 -3.15
N TYR A 225 -8.22 -22.14 -3.96
CA TYR A 225 -8.38 -20.69 -3.91
C TYR A 225 -9.04 -20.22 -2.61
N TYR A 226 -10.05 -20.96 -2.13
CA TYR A 226 -10.76 -20.64 -0.90
C TYR A 226 -9.84 -20.76 0.31
N GLU A 227 -9.06 -21.84 0.36
CA GLU A 227 -8.07 -22.09 1.43
C GLU A 227 -6.92 -21.08 1.41
N LYS A 228 -6.32 -20.82 0.25
CA LYS A 228 -5.10 -19.99 0.16
C LYS A 228 -5.35 -18.50 0.06
N PHE A 229 -6.53 -18.08 -0.42
CA PHE A 229 -6.82 -16.67 -0.68
C PHE A 229 -8.04 -16.17 0.07
N VAL A 230 -9.21 -16.82 -0.06
CA VAL A 230 -10.47 -16.30 0.50
C VAL A 230 -10.46 -16.30 2.02
N ALA A 231 -10.06 -17.39 2.67
CA ALA A 231 -10.00 -17.44 4.14
C ALA A 231 -9.06 -16.36 4.73
N PRO A 232 -7.79 -16.24 4.29
CA PRO A 232 -6.92 -15.14 4.72
C PRO A 232 -7.48 -13.75 4.43
N LEU A 233 -8.25 -13.60 3.34
CA LEU A 233 -8.91 -12.34 3.00
C LEU A 233 -10.03 -12.00 4.00
N ILE A 234 -10.87 -12.98 4.39
CA ILE A 234 -11.94 -12.83 5.39
C ILE A 234 -11.38 -12.51 6.79
N GLU A 235 -10.19 -13.05 7.12
CA GLU A 235 -9.51 -12.74 8.38
C GLU A 235 -9.16 -11.25 8.51
N LYS A 236 -8.76 -10.62 7.39
CA LYS A 236 -8.25 -9.25 7.37
C LYS A 236 -9.29 -8.20 6.95
N TYR A 237 -10.13 -8.51 5.97
CA TYR A 237 -10.95 -7.53 5.26
C TYR A 237 -12.44 -7.84 5.32
N PRO A 238 -13.31 -6.82 5.16
CA PRO A 238 -14.74 -7.06 4.97
C PRO A 238 -14.97 -7.81 3.66
N VAL A 239 -15.80 -8.86 3.74
CA VAL A 239 -16.15 -9.70 2.60
C VAL A 239 -17.67 -9.86 2.53
N TYR A 240 -18.22 -9.69 1.34
CA TYR A 240 -19.57 -10.09 0.98
C TYR A 240 -19.50 -11.35 0.12
N ALA A 241 -20.30 -12.35 0.46
CA ALA A 241 -20.34 -13.62 -0.25
C ALA A 241 -21.77 -13.97 -0.66
N GLN A 242 -21.90 -14.50 -1.86
CA GLN A 242 -23.12 -15.13 -2.39
C GLN A 242 -22.74 -16.50 -2.95
N GLY A 243 -23.46 -17.54 -2.55
CA GLY A 243 -23.21 -18.93 -2.96
C GLY A 243 -22.29 -19.73 -2.02
N PHE A 244 -21.80 -19.11 -0.94
CA PHE A 244 -21.25 -19.77 0.24
C PHE A 244 -21.52 -18.93 1.48
N GLU A 245 -21.45 -19.54 2.67
CA GLU A 245 -21.78 -18.88 3.92
C GLU A 245 -20.53 -18.44 4.69
N ILE A 246 -20.62 -17.29 5.37
CA ILE A 246 -19.62 -16.82 6.33
C ILE A 246 -20.31 -16.67 7.68
N ILE A 247 -20.08 -17.63 8.58
CA ILE A 247 -20.70 -17.67 9.90
C ILE A 247 -19.73 -17.08 10.91
N SER A 248 -20.14 -16.01 11.59
CA SER A 248 -19.34 -15.42 12.67
C SER A 248 -19.67 -16.08 14.00
N GLU A 249 -18.77 -16.90 14.51
CA GLU A 249 -18.92 -17.59 15.79
C GLU A 249 -18.27 -16.79 16.93
N ARG A 250 -18.88 -16.89 18.11
CA ARG A 250 -18.34 -16.30 19.34
C ARG A 250 -18.15 -17.40 20.37
N PHE A 251 -16.94 -17.49 20.89
CA PHE A 251 -16.58 -18.43 21.95
C PHE A 251 -16.07 -17.67 23.17
N ASN A 252 -16.28 -18.25 24.35
CA ASN A 252 -15.57 -17.83 25.54
C ASN A 252 -14.10 -18.26 25.41
N ALA A 253 -13.20 -17.37 25.81
CA ALA A 253 -11.77 -17.61 25.75
C ALA A 253 -11.33 -18.53 26.90
N GLU A 254 -10.51 -19.53 26.57
CA GLU A 254 -9.82 -20.37 27.54
C GLU A 254 -8.32 -20.12 27.45
N ALA A 255 -7.69 -19.75 28.56
CA ALA A 255 -6.23 -19.60 28.61
C ALA A 255 -5.57 -20.98 28.73
N ILE A 256 -4.54 -21.21 27.92
CA ILE A 256 -3.78 -22.45 27.88
C ILE A 256 -2.30 -22.11 27.98
N LEU A 257 -1.60 -22.78 28.89
CA LEU A 257 -0.14 -22.73 28.96
C LEU A 257 0.42 -23.96 28.25
N LYS A 258 1.25 -23.73 27.23
CA LYS A 258 1.95 -24.80 26.51
C LYS A 258 3.44 -24.71 26.79
N PRO A 259 4.06 -25.74 27.40
CA PRO A 259 5.51 -25.80 27.50
C PRO A 259 6.11 -26.03 26.11
N VAL A 260 7.15 -25.26 25.79
CA VAL A 260 7.94 -25.35 24.56
C VAL A 260 9.36 -25.69 24.96
N TYR A 261 9.75 -26.93 24.71
CA TYR A 261 11.08 -27.44 25.01
C TYR A 261 12.03 -27.09 23.87
N ALA A 262 13.24 -26.62 24.22
CA ALA A 262 14.32 -26.38 23.27
C ALA A 262 15.50 -27.27 23.62
N GLU A 263 15.98 -28.09 22.68
CA GLU A 263 17.19 -28.89 22.88
C GLU A 263 18.41 -27.96 22.97
N GLY A 264 19.16 -28.05 24.08
CA GLY A 264 20.34 -27.22 24.33
C GLY A 264 20.05 -25.75 24.70
N GLY A 265 18.79 -25.39 24.95
CA GLY A 265 18.37 -24.02 25.26
C GLY A 265 17.45 -23.91 26.48
N VAL A 266 16.95 -22.69 26.72
CA VAL A 266 15.98 -22.41 27.80
C VAL A 266 14.58 -22.83 27.34
N SER A 267 13.97 -23.78 28.05
CA SER A 267 12.56 -24.13 27.86
C SER A 267 11.66 -22.96 28.26
N GLN A 268 10.61 -22.71 27.47
CA GLN A 268 9.74 -21.55 27.63
C GLN A 268 8.28 -22.00 27.79
N ILE A 269 7.47 -21.19 28.45
CA ILE A 269 6.02 -21.39 28.53
C ILE A 269 5.34 -20.39 27.61
N GLN A 270 4.58 -20.91 26.64
CA GLN A 270 3.79 -20.09 25.74
C GLN A 270 2.36 -19.96 26.27
N LEU A 271 1.89 -18.72 26.44
CA LEU A 271 0.49 -18.42 26.71
C LEU A 271 -0.30 -18.42 25.40
N LEU A 272 -1.35 -19.22 25.36
CA LEU A 272 -2.27 -19.39 24.24
C LEU A 272 -3.71 -19.13 24.72
N PHE A 273 -4.57 -18.72 23.80
CA PHE A 273 -5.99 -18.56 24.04
C PHE A 273 -6.78 -19.40 23.05
N ARG A 274 -7.59 -20.32 23.56
CA ARG A 274 -8.50 -21.14 22.76
C ARG A 274 -9.88 -20.49 22.69
N TYR A 275 -10.44 -20.49 21.48
CA TYR A 275 -11.78 -20.05 21.14
C TYR A 275 -12.42 -21.14 20.29
N GLY A 276 -13.17 -22.05 20.91
CA GLY A 276 -13.67 -23.25 20.23
C GLY A 276 -12.51 -24.10 19.70
N GLN A 277 -12.44 -24.29 18.38
CA GLN A 277 -11.37 -25.04 17.72
C GLN A 277 -10.14 -24.19 17.34
N SER A 278 -10.23 -22.85 17.43
CA SER A 278 -9.11 -21.96 17.09
C SER A 278 -8.25 -21.67 18.31
N VAL A 279 -6.93 -21.59 18.10
CA VAL A 279 -5.95 -21.23 19.14
C VAL A 279 -5.10 -20.07 18.66
N PHE A 280 -5.01 -19.02 19.49
CA PHE A 280 -4.21 -17.82 19.23
C PHE A 280 -3.07 -17.73 20.24
N ALA A 281 -1.87 -17.42 19.78
CA ALA A 281 -0.77 -17.14 20.70
C ALA A 281 -0.89 -15.72 21.26
N TYR A 282 -0.52 -15.57 22.53
CA TYR A 282 -0.39 -14.23 23.10
C TYR A 282 0.65 -13.43 22.31
N GLY A 283 0.30 -12.22 21.90
CA GLY A 283 1.16 -11.36 21.10
C GLY A 283 1.22 -11.65 19.59
N ASP A 284 0.51 -12.66 19.05
CA ASP A 284 0.58 -13.00 17.60
C ASP A 284 -0.09 -11.99 16.66
N GLY A 285 -0.77 -10.97 17.21
CA GLY A 285 -1.45 -9.91 16.45
C GLY A 285 -2.70 -10.36 15.69
N ARG A 286 -2.96 -11.68 15.57
CA ARG A 286 -4.13 -12.20 14.86
C ARG A 286 -5.37 -12.02 15.71
N GLN A 287 -6.37 -11.34 15.12
CA GLN A 287 -7.64 -11.05 15.77
C GLN A 287 -8.77 -11.95 15.31
N VAL A 288 -8.63 -12.55 14.13
CA VAL A 288 -9.65 -13.36 13.48
C VAL A 288 -8.98 -14.61 12.94
N SER A 289 -9.64 -15.74 13.07
CA SER A 289 -9.30 -16.99 12.41
C SER A 289 -10.49 -17.43 11.58
N VAL A 290 -10.23 -17.96 10.39
CA VAL A 290 -11.28 -18.50 9.52
C VAL A 290 -11.00 -19.97 9.25
N ARG A 291 -11.95 -20.83 9.62
CA ARG A 291 -11.96 -22.25 9.27
C ARG A 291 -12.91 -22.47 8.09
N ILE A 292 -12.51 -23.32 7.16
CA ILE A 292 -13.33 -23.70 6.01
C ILE A 292 -13.86 -25.10 6.22
N GLU A 293 -15.14 -25.31 5.93
CA GLU A 293 -15.76 -26.61 5.82
C GLU A 293 -16.45 -26.72 4.47
N ASN A 294 -16.42 -27.91 3.88
CA ASN A 294 -17.17 -28.23 2.68
C ASN A 294 -17.92 -29.53 2.92
N VAL A 295 -19.25 -29.47 2.84
CA VAL A 295 -20.13 -30.64 2.91
C VAL A 295 -21.00 -30.62 1.66
N ASN A 296 -20.94 -31.68 0.86
CA ASN A 296 -21.75 -31.81 -0.37
C ASN A 296 -21.68 -30.58 -1.30
N ASP A 297 -20.48 -30.05 -1.53
CA ASP A 297 -20.24 -28.87 -2.39
C ASP A 297 -20.82 -27.56 -1.83
N GLN A 298 -21.18 -27.53 -0.54
CA GLN A 298 -21.55 -26.32 0.19
C GLN A 298 -20.39 -25.88 1.08
N TYR A 299 -19.82 -24.72 0.75
CA TYR A 299 -18.74 -24.12 1.53
C TYR A 299 -19.30 -23.26 2.67
N CYS A 300 -18.75 -23.46 3.87
CA CYS A 300 -18.99 -22.63 5.03
C CYS A 300 -17.66 -22.13 5.61
N PHE A 301 -17.56 -20.82 5.82
CA PHE A 301 -16.42 -20.16 6.43
C PHE A 301 -16.79 -19.74 7.85
N TYR A 302 -16.24 -20.44 8.84
CA TYR A 302 -16.43 -20.14 10.26
C TYR A 302 -15.40 -19.11 10.70
N ARG A 303 -15.87 -17.89 10.91
CA ARG A 303 -15.07 -16.74 11.32
C ARG A 303 -15.13 -16.58 12.83
N ILE A 304 -14.01 -16.80 13.50
CA ILE A 304 -13.89 -16.69 14.96
C ILE A 304 -13.11 -15.42 15.29
N LYS A 305 -13.70 -14.54 16.12
CA LYS A 305 -13.06 -13.29 16.57
C LYS A 305 -12.54 -13.44 18.00
N ARG A 306 -11.23 -13.21 18.17
CA ARG A 306 -10.52 -13.15 19.45
C ARG A 306 -10.96 -11.93 20.27
N SER A 307 -11.11 -12.10 21.59
CA SER A 307 -11.45 -11.04 22.53
C SER A 307 -10.21 -10.49 23.25
N ILE A 308 -9.46 -9.60 22.59
CA ILE A 308 -8.23 -9.00 23.16
C ILE A 308 -8.50 -8.28 24.49
N ALA A 309 -9.67 -7.63 24.62
CA ALA A 309 -10.03 -6.90 25.84
C ALA A 309 -10.17 -7.82 27.06
N TRP A 310 -10.73 -9.03 26.87
CA TRP A 310 -10.84 -10.02 27.94
C TRP A 310 -9.46 -10.54 28.33
N GLU A 311 -8.61 -10.84 27.35
CA GLU A 311 -7.27 -11.38 27.58
C GLU A 311 -6.40 -10.43 28.40
N LYS A 312 -6.36 -9.14 28.02
CA LYS A 312 -5.62 -8.09 28.74
C LYS A 312 -6.14 -7.78 30.14
N LYS A 313 -7.40 -8.11 30.43
CA LYS A 313 -7.98 -7.92 31.77
C LYS A 313 -7.58 -9.07 32.70
N LYS A 314 -7.35 -10.26 32.13
CA LYS A 314 -7.01 -11.48 32.87
C LYS A 314 -5.50 -11.65 33.09
N PHE A 315 -4.68 -11.11 32.18
CA PHE A 315 -3.21 -11.24 32.16
C PHE A 315 -2.59 -9.93 31.67
#